data_AF-A0A852ZMX4-F1
#
_entry.id   AF-A0A852ZMX4-F1
#
_cell.length_a   1.000
_cell.length_b   1.000
_cell.length_c   1.000
_cell.angle_alpha   90.00
_cell.angle_beta   90.00
_cell.angle_gamma   90.00
#
_symmetry.space_group_name_H-M   'P 1'
#
loop_
_entity.id
_entity.type
_entity.pdbx_description
1 polymer ?
#
loop_
_entity_poly.entity_id
_entity_poly.type
_entity_poly.pdbx_seq_one_letter_code
_entity_poly.pdbx_strand_id
1 'polypeptide(L)'
;MSTARTEREEAARLPEDDVIGILLAQHARIRDLFTDVKSAEGEHKQQAFDELRALLAVHETAEEMVLRPVAKKAAGEAEVDARNHEEEEANKVLAQLEDMDVSSPEFDALLVDFERSVIDHAEQEEREEFPAVLQECDEAQRGKMGARLRTVERIAPTHPHPTAAGSPAAQWTVGPFASLVDRTKDALKRSSPGG
;
A
#
# COMPACT_ATOMS: atom_id res chain seq x y z
N MET A 1 -3.54 -14.37 16.46
CA MET A 1 -3.86 -13.99 15.08
C MET A 1 -4.61 -12.69 15.16
N SER A 2 -4.10 -11.71 14.42
CA SER A 2 -4.69 -10.38 14.36
C SER A 2 -6.08 -10.47 13.75
N THR A 3 -6.95 -9.53 14.09
CA THR A 3 -8.31 -9.48 13.53
C THR A 3 -8.64 -8.04 13.19
N ALA A 4 -9.52 -7.83 12.24
CA ALA A 4 -10.02 -6.50 11.89
C ALA A 4 -10.62 -5.74 13.10
N ARG A 5 -11.09 -6.46 14.14
CA ARG A 5 -11.52 -5.83 15.39
C ARG A 5 -10.33 -5.38 16.23
N THR A 6 -9.35 -6.26 16.43
CA THR A 6 -8.13 -5.95 17.20
C THR A 6 -7.36 -4.80 16.59
N GLU A 7 -7.16 -4.80 15.27
CA GLU A 7 -6.47 -3.74 14.53
C GLU A 7 -7.15 -2.37 14.72
N ARG A 8 -8.49 -2.33 14.66
CA ARG A 8 -9.25 -1.10 14.94
C ARG A 8 -9.13 -0.65 16.39
N GLU A 9 -9.18 -1.59 17.33
CA GLU A 9 -9.03 -1.29 18.76
C GLU A 9 -7.64 -0.74 19.08
N GLU A 10 -6.60 -1.19 18.38
CA GLU A 10 -5.24 -0.68 18.50
C GLU A 10 -5.09 0.68 17.81
N ALA A 11 -5.59 0.81 16.58
CA ALA A 11 -5.62 2.09 15.86
C ALA A 11 -6.31 3.19 16.68
N ALA A 12 -7.44 2.88 17.32
CA ALA A 12 -8.21 3.84 18.13
C ALA A 12 -7.49 4.31 19.40
N ARG A 13 -6.40 3.64 19.83
CA ARG A 13 -5.56 4.09 20.96
C ARG A 13 -4.49 5.07 20.54
N LEU A 14 -4.24 5.20 19.24
CA LEU A 14 -3.25 6.12 18.68
C LEU A 14 -3.93 7.44 18.26
N PRO A 15 -3.17 8.54 18.16
CA PRO A 15 -3.69 9.78 17.58
C PRO A 15 -4.24 9.56 16.16
N GLU A 16 -5.22 10.37 15.77
CA GLU A 16 -5.94 10.24 14.47
C GLU A 16 -5.02 10.33 13.24
N ASP A 17 -3.93 11.09 13.35
CA ASP A 17 -2.93 11.25 12.29
C ASP A 17 -1.69 10.36 12.49
N ASP A 18 -1.69 9.44 13.46
CA ASP A 18 -0.58 8.50 13.65
C ASP A 18 -0.52 7.52 12.47
N VAL A 19 0.64 7.47 11.82
CA VAL A 19 0.88 6.59 10.66
C VAL A 19 0.54 5.12 10.95
N ILE A 20 0.85 4.62 12.15
CA ILE A 20 0.59 3.23 12.52
C ILE A 20 -0.91 3.02 12.73
N GLY A 21 -1.60 4.01 13.32
CA GLY A 21 -3.05 3.96 13.48
C GLY A 21 -3.78 3.95 12.13
N ILE A 22 -3.27 4.69 11.14
CA ILE A 22 -3.83 4.70 9.79
C ILE A 22 -3.64 3.34 9.09
N LEU A 23 -2.43 2.78 9.13
CA LEU A 23 -2.12 1.49 8.50
C LEU A 23 -2.93 0.34 9.14
N LEU A 24 -3.01 0.28 10.47
CA LEU A 24 -3.88 -0.69 11.17
C LEU A 24 -5.35 -0.57 10.75
N ALA A 25 -5.86 0.66 10.58
CA ALA A 25 -7.23 0.85 10.09
C ALA A 25 -7.40 0.37 8.64
N GLN A 26 -6.38 0.53 7.79
CA GLN A 26 -6.37 -0.03 6.43
C GLN A 26 -6.33 -1.57 6.45
N HIS A 27 -5.49 -2.19 7.28
CA HIS A 27 -5.42 -3.65 7.45
C HIS A 27 -6.79 -4.25 7.81
N ALA A 28 -7.49 -3.58 8.71
CA ALA A 28 -8.84 -3.97 9.13
C ALA A 28 -9.84 -3.84 7.98
N ARG A 29 -9.75 -2.76 7.18
CA ARG A 29 -10.62 -2.57 6.01
C ARG A 29 -10.35 -3.61 4.92
N ILE A 30 -9.08 -3.96 4.68
CA ILE A 30 -8.69 -4.99 3.72
C ILE A 30 -9.31 -6.34 4.10
N ARG A 31 -9.26 -6.74 5.37
CA ARG A 31 -9.88 -7.99 5.85
C ARG A 31 -11.39 -8.01 5.70
N ASP A 32 -12.05 -6.88 5.99
CA ASP A 32 -13.48 -6.75 5.76
C ASP A 32 -13.81 -6.88 4.27
N LEU A 33 -13.02 -6.25 3.40
CA LEU A 33 -13.23 -6.33 1.95
C LEU A 33 -13.03 -7.75 1.40
N PHE A 34 -12.07 -8.52 1.90
CA PHE A 34 -11.99 -9.94 1.58
C PHE A 34 -13.26 -10.69 1.98
N THR A 35 -13.82 -10.38 3.15
CA THR A 35 -15.09 -10.96 3.60
C THR A 35 -16.25 -10.56 2.70
N ASP A 36 -16.31 -9.29 2.29
CA ASP A 36 -17.33 -8.76 1.38
C ASP A 36 -17.25 -9.45 0.01
N VAL A 37 -16.06 -9.58 -0.58
CA VAL A 37 -15.87 -10.28 -1.87
C VAL A 37 -16.31 -11.74 -1.79
N LYS A 38 -15.95 -12.46 -0.72
CA LYS A 38 -16.32 -13.88 -0.56
C LYS A 38 -17.82 -14.10 -0.32
N SER A 39 -18.53 -13.10 0.21
CA SER A 39 -19.94 -13.23 0.59
C SER A 39 -20.91 -12.63 -0.42
N ALA A 40 -20.42 -11.77 -1.32
CA ALA A 40 -21.21 -11.15 -2.38
C ALA A 40 -21.26 -12.02 -3.66
N GLU A 41 -22.21 -11.69 -4.53
CA GLU A 41 -22.37 -12.29 -5.87
C GLU A 41 -22.61 -11.19 -6.91
N GLY A 42 -22.36 -11.49 -8.18
CA GLY A 42 -22.65 -10.61 -9.31
C GLY A 42 -21.98 -9.24 -9.20
N GLU A 43 -22.72 -8.18 -9.52
CA GLU A 43 -22.20 -6.80 -9.53
C GLU A 43 -21.65 -6.35 -8.17
N HIS A 44 -22.23 -6.80 -7.05
CA HIS A 44 -21.73 -6.44 -5.72
C HIS A 44 -20.37 -7.08 -5.43
N LYS A 45 -20.14 -8.32 -5.91
CA LYS A 45 -18.84 -8.98 -5.77
C LYS A 45 -17.76 -8.25 -6.57
N GLN A 46 -18.08 -7.84 -7.80
CA GLN A 46 -17.18 -7.04 -8.62
C GLN A 46 -16.83 -5.71 -7.92
N GLN A 47 -17.83 -5.00 -7.39
CA GLN A 47 -17.61 -3.74 -6.67
C GLN A 47 -16.73 -3.91 -5.43
N ALA A 48 -16.98 -4.94 -4.63
CA ALA A 48 -16.16 -5.25 -3.47
C ALA A 48 -14.72 -5.59 -3.86
N PHE A 49 -14.53 -6.33 -4.96
CA PHE A 49 -13.21 -6.69 -5.46
C PHE A 49 -12.47 -5.46 -6.01
N ASP A 50 -13.16 -4.60 -6.74
CA ASP A 50 -12.60 -3.35 -7.24
C ASP A 50 -12.15 -2.43 -6.10
N GLU A 51 -12.91 -2.37 -5.01
CA GLU A 51 -12.54 -1.62 -3.81
C GLU A 51 -11.34 -2.24 -3.09
N LEU A 52 -11.33 -3.57 -2.91
CA LEU A 52 -10.20 -4.30 -2.31
C LEU A 52 -8.90 -4.04 -3.06
N ARG A 53 -8.94 -4.23 -4.37
CA ARG A 53 -7.85 -4.05 -5.32
C ARG A 53 -7.31 -2.62 -5.31
N ALA A 54 -8.20 -1.63 -5.34
CA ALA A 54 -7.81 -0.22 -5.25
C ALA A 54 -7.17 0.11 -3.90
N LEU A 55 -7.71 -0.39 -2.79
CA LEU A 55 -7.17 -0.16 -1.47
C LEU A 55 -5.77 -0.79 -1.31
N LEU A 56 -5.58 -2.03 -1.78
CA LEU A 56 -4.28 -2.71 -1.73
C LEU A 56 -3.20 -1.93 -2.49
N ALA A 57 -3.48 -1.51 -3.72
CA ALA A 57 -2.52 -0.73 -4.52
C ALA A 57 -2.15 0.61 -3.87
N VAL A 58 -3.13 1.29 -3.27
CA VAL A 58 -2.92 2.56 -2.56
C VAL A 58 -2.11 2.33 -1.28
N HIS A 59 -2.44 1.29 -0.52
CA HIS A 59 -1.80 0.90 0.74
C HIS A 59 -0.31 0.60 0.53
N GLU A 60 0.02 -0.29 -0.41
CA GLU A 60 1.41 -0.64 -0.74
C GLU A 60 2.22 0.60 -1.17
N THR A 61 1.66 1.43 -2.06
CA THR A 61 2.31 2.68 -2.49
C THR A 61 2.61 3.59 -1.30
N ALA A 62 1.68 3.65 -0.34
CA ALA A 62 1.80 4.49 0.84
C ALA A 62 2.91 3.95 1.78
N GLU A 63 3.02 2.64 1.94
CA GLU A 63 4.07 1.99 2.71
C GLU A 63 5.44 2.18 2.07
N GLU A 64 5.59 1.89 0.78
CA GLU A 64 6.84 2.07 0.04
C GLU A 64 7.36 3.51 0.16
N MET A 65 6.47 4.50 0.02
CA MET A 65 6.86 5.90 0.01
C MET A 65 7.08 6.51 1.39
N VAL A 66 6.41 6.01 2.44
CA VAL A 66 6.38 6.67 3.76
C VAL A 66 6.91 5.77 4.87
N LEU A 67 6.44 4.52 4.95
CA LEU A 67 6.79 3.59 6.02
C LEU A 67 8.19 2.99 5.78
N ARG A 68 8.40 2.34 4.63
CA ARG A 68 9.63 1.58 4.32
C ARG A 68 10.93 2.38 4.49
N PRO A 69 11.03 3.68 4.13
CA PRO A 69 12.24 4.46 4.37
C PRO A 69 12.60 4.65 5.86
N VAL A 70 11.59 4.61 6.73
CA VAL A 70 11.75 4.69 8.19
C VAL A 70 11.98 3.30 8.76
N ALA A 71 11.20 2.30 8.33
CA ALA A 71 11.38 0.91 8.73
C ALA A 71 12.77 0.38 8.39
N LYS A 72 13.35 0.74 7.24
CA LYS A 72 14.73 0.37 6.88
C LYS A 72 15.77 0.82 7.92
N LYS A 73 15.52 1.94 8.61
CA LYS A 73 16.39 2.44 9.68
C LYS A 73 16.08 1.81 11.02
N ALA A 74 14.81 1.53 11.29
CA ALA A 74 14.32 1.05 12.58
C ALA A 74 14.38 -0.48 12.72
N ALA A 75 13.87 -1.22 11.74
CA ALA A 75 13.81 -2.68 11.70
C ALA A 75 14.96 -3.32 10.90
N GLY A 76 15.57 -2.55 9.99
CA GLY A 76 16.73 -2.97 9.19
C GLY A 76 16.39 -3.35 7.76
N GLU A 77 17.43 -3.49 6.93
CA GLU A 77 17.28 -3.72 5.48
C GLU A 77 16.68 -5.08 5.14
N ALA A 78 17.06 -6.14 5.87
CA ALA A 78 16.54 -7.48 5.62
C ALA A 78 15.02 -7.59 5.83
N GLU A 79 14.46 -6.83 6.78
CA GLU A 79 13.02 -6.82 7.06
C GLU A 79 12.26 -6.17 5.91
N VAL A 80 12.74 -5.01 5.46
CA VAL A 80 12.17 -4.28 4.31
C VAL A 80 12.27 -5.10 3.03
N ASP A 81 13.38 -5.77 2.78
CA ASP A 81 13.55 -6.62 1.60
C ASP A 81 12.56 -7.81 1.63
N ALA A 82 12.28 -8.37 2.81
CA ALA A 82 11.28 -9.44 2.97
C ALA A 82 9.86 -8.93 2.66
N ARG A 83 9.48 -7.76 3.18
CA ARG A 83 8.17 -7.16 2.90
C ARG A 83 7.97 -6.83 1.42
N ASN A 84 8.96 -6.20 0.80
CA ASN A 84 8.91 -5.87 -0.63
C ASN A 84 8.75 -7.14 -1.50
N HIS A 85 9.39 -8.25 -1.12
CA HIS A 85 9.25 -9.52 -1.84
C HIS A 85 7.85 -10.12 -1.69
N GLU A 86 7.25 -10.05 -0.50
CA GLU A 86 5.88 -10.50 -0.26
C GLU A 86 4.87 -9.68 -1.07
N GLU A 87 5.02 -8.36 -1.12
CA GLU A 87 4.21 -7.45 -1.94
C GLU A 87 4.35 -7.75 -3.44
N GLU A 88 5.57 -7.99 -3.92
CA GLU A 88 5.80 -8.33 -5.33
C GLU A 88 5.04 -9.60 -5.74
N GLU A 89 5.08 -10.64 -4.90
CA GLU A 89 4.33 -11.87 -5.15
C GLU A 89 2.82 -11.66 -5.03
N ALA A 90 2.37 -10.88 -4.05
CA ALA A 90 0.96 -10.51 -3.91
C ALA A 90 0.44 -9.77 -5.14
N ASN A 91 1.21 -8.82 -5.69
CA ASN A 91 0.84 -8.08 -6.90
C ASN A 91 0.72 -8.95 -8.14
N LYS A 92 1.58 -9.97 -8.29
CA LYS A 92 1.46 -10.95 -9.39
C LYS A 92 0.17 -11.74 -9.30
N VAL A 93 -0.29 -12.07 -8.09
CA VAL A 93 -1.56 -12.76 -7.88
C VAL A 93 -2.74 -11.82 -8.08
N LEU A 94 -2.67 -10.59 -7.58
CA LEU A 94 -3.72 -9.59 -7.77
C LEU A 94 -3.94 -9.28 -9.26
N ALA A 95 -2.87 -9.15 -10.05
CA ALA A 95 -2.97 -8.97 -11.50
C ALA A 95 -3.64 -10.18 -12.19
N GLN A 96 -3.39 -11.41 -11.73
CA GLN A 96 -4.10 -12.59 -12.25
C GLN A 96 -5.59 -12.54 -11.90
N LEU A 97 -5.93 -12.14 -10.67
CA LEU A 97 -7.32 -11.97 -10.24
C LEU A 97 -8.04 -10.87 -11.04
N GLU A 98 -7.36 -9.78 -11.43
CA GLU A 98 -7.92 -8.71 -12.27
C GLU A 98 -8.38 -9.21 -13.65
N ASP A 99 -7.70 -10.22 -14.21
CA ASP A 99 -8.00 -10.79 -15.53
C ASP A 99 -9.09 -11.88 -15.49
N MET A 100 -9.59 -12.24 -14.30
CA MET A 100 -10.55 -13.33 -14.10
C MET A 100 -11.99 -12.84 -13.96
N ASP A 101 -12.94 -13.71 -14.29
CA ASP A 101 -14.35 -13.50 -13.92
C ASP A 101 -14.51 -13.73 -12.42
N VAL A 102 -14.93 -12.69 -11.68
CA VAL A 102 -15.18 -12.76 -10.23
C VAL A 102 -16.23 -13.81 -9.83
N SER A 103 -17.06 -14.26 -10.78
CA SER A 103 -18.06 -15.32 -10.57
C SER A 103 -17.51 -16.73 -10.79
N SER A 104 -16.26 -16.87 -11.25
CA SER A 104 -15.65 -18.16 -11.55
C SER A 104 -15.19 -18.89 -10.28
N PRO A 105 -15.32 -20.22 -10.20
CA PRO A 105 -14.75 -21.00 -9.09
C PRO A 105 -13.23 -20.86 -8.97
N GLU A 106 -12.54 -20.65 -10.08
CA GLU A 106 -11.08 -20.44 -10.11
C GLU A 106 -10.70 -19.12 -9.42
N PHE A 107 -11.50 -18.06 -9.59
CA PHE A 107 -11.28 -16.78 -8.90
C PHE A 107 -11.39 -16.98 -7.39
N ASP A 108 -12.43 -17.67 -6.93
CA ASP A 108 -12.63 -17.93 -5.50
C ASP A 108 -11.50 -18.75 -4.88
N ALA A 109 -11.00 -19.76 -5.61
CA ALA A 109 -9.87 -20.55 -5.15
C ALA A 109 -8.60 -19.71 -5.02
N LEU A 110 -8.28 -18.89 -6.03
CA LEU A 110 -7.10 -18.03 -6.01
C LEU A 110 -7.22 -16.91 -4.97
N LEU A 111 -8.42 -16.34 -4.77
CA LEU A 111 -8.69 -15.30 -3.79
C LEU A 111 -8.41 -15.78 -2.36
N VAL A 112 -8.71 -17.04 -2.03
CA VAL A 112 -8.44 -17.61 -0.70
C VAL A 112 -6.94 -17.70 -0.42
N ASP A 113 -6.14 -18.14 -1.41
CA ASP A 113 -4.70 -18.18 -1.27
C ASP A 113 -4.11 -16.76 -1.21
N PHE A 114 -4.64 -15.83 -2.00
CA PHE A 114 -4.26 -14.43 -1.99
C PHE A 114 -4.55 -13.76 -0.64
N GLU A 115 -5.74 -13.99 -0.08
CA GLU A 115 -6.13 -13.50 1.25
C GLU A 115 -5.14 -13.96 2.33
N ARG A 116 -4.72 -15.24 2.30
CA ARG A 116 -3.72 -15.74 3.25
C ARG A 116 -2.40 -14.96 3.13
N SER A 117 -1.89 -14.77 1.92
CA SER A 117 -0.64 -14.03 1.70
C SER A 117 -0.73 -12.58 2.18
N VAL A 118 -1.83 -11.89 1.91
CA VAL A 118 -2.03 -10.50 2.35
C VAL A 118 -2.18 -10.39 3.87
N ILE A 119 -2.91 -11.32 4.50
CA ILE A 119 -3.06 -11.34 5.97
C ILE A 119 -1.71 -11.67 6.63
N ASP A 120 -0.98 -12.66 6.10
CA ASP A 120 0.33 -13.02 6.62
C ASP A 120 1.29 -11.82 6.55
N HIS A 121 1.32 -11.10 5.42
CA HIS A 121 2.10 -9.87 5.25
C HIS A 121 1.76 -8.82 6.30
N ALA A 122 0.49 -8.42 6.39
CA ALA A 122 0.02 -7.42 7.35
C ALA A 122 0.36 -7.82 8.79
N GLU A 123 0.19 -9.10 9.14
CA GLU A 123 0.55 -9.60 10.46
C GLU A 123 2.07 -9.53 10.73
N GLN A 124 2.93 -9.68 9.72
CA GLN A 124 4.37 -9.52 9.91
C GLN A 124 4.75 -8.06 10.14
N GLU A 125 4.16 -7.13 9.42
CA GLU A 125 4.38 -5.70 9.67
C GLU A 125 3.94 -5.28 11.06
N GLU A 126 2.76 -5.73 11.49
CA GLU A 126 2.23 -5.49 12.83
C GLU A 126 3.13 -6.04 13.94
N ARG A 127 3.86 -7.14 13.67
CA ARG A 127 4.76 -7.78 14.63
C ARG A 127 6.18 -7.22 14.63
N GLU A 128 6.70 -6.84 13.47
CA GLU A 128 8.13 -6.56 13.29
C GLU A 128 8.38 -5.09 12.93
N GLU A 129 7.69 -4.55 11.93
CA GLU A 129 7.93 -3.18 11.46
C GLU A 129 7.28 -2.10 12.33
N PHE A 130 6.00 -2.25 12.66
CA PHE A 130 5.25 -1.23 13.40
C PHE A 130 5.85 -0.99 14.80
N PRO A 131 6.22 -2.03 15.58
CA PRO A 131 6.88 -1.83 16.86
C PRO A 131 8.23 -1.13 16.74
N ALA A 132 9.01 -1.43 15.70
CA ALA A 132 10.29 -0.77 15.47
C ALA A 132 10.09 0.73 15.15
N VAL A 133 9.11 1.07 14.32
CA VAL A 133 8.76 2.47 14.01
C VAL A 133 8.23 3.20 15.25
N LEU A 134 7.41 2.54 16.08
CA LEU A 134 6.92 3.11 17.35
C LEU A 134 8.06 3.40 18.35
N GLN A 135 9.11 2.59 18.34
CA GLN A 135 10.29 2.78 19.19
C GLN A 135 11.21 3.90 18.68
N GLU A 136 11.41 4.01 17.37
CA GLU A 136 12.33 4.97 16.76
C GLU A 136 11.71 6.37 16.57
N CYS A 137 10.39 6.44 16.33
CA CYS A 137 9.70 7.69 16.03
C CYS A 137 8.78 8.12 17.17
N ASP A 138 8.95 9.34 17.67
CA ASP A 138 8.01 9.97 18.60
C ASP A 138 6.65 10.25 17.94
N GLU A 139 5.66 10.57 18.77
CA GLU A 139 4.28 10.83 18.30
C GLU A 139 4.20 11.95 17.26
N ALA A 140 5.01 13.01 17.41
CA ALA A 140 5.02 14.14 16.48
C ALA A 140 5.63 13.77 15.12
N GLN A 141 6.64 12.89 15.11
CA GLN A 141 7.22 12.32 13.89
C GLN A 141 6.20 11.42 13.19
N ARG A 142 5.53 10.53 13.93
CA ARG A 142 4.51 9.63 13.37
C ARG A 142 3.29 10.38 12.85
N GLY A 143 2.88 11.47 13.51
CA GLY A 143 1.85 12.37 12.99
C GLY A 143 2.21 13.02 11.66
N LYS A 144 3.48 13.44 11.49
CA LYS A 144 3.97 13.96 10.20
C LYS A 144 4.03 12.87 9.13
N MET A 145 4.37 11.64 9.50
CA MET A 145 4.32 10.49 8.60
C MET A 145 2.89 10.23 8.15
N GLY A 146 1.90 10.20 9.06
CA GLY A 146 0.50 9.99 8.69
C GLY A 146 -0.05 11.07 7.76
N ALA A 147 0.28 12.35 7.99
CA ALA A 147 -0.09 13.42 7.07
C ALA A 147 0.51 13.27 5.66
N ARG A 148 1.73 12.74 5.56
CA ARG A 148 2.36 12.39 4.28
C ARG A 148 1.69 11.18 3.64
N LEU A 149 1.40 10.15 4.44
CA LEU A 149 0.71 8.94 4.02
C LEU A 149 -0.62 9.30 3.35
N ARG A 150 -1.47 10.10 4.03
CA ARG A 150 -2.73 10.61 3.45
C ARG A 150 -2.58 11.47 2.20
N THR A 151 -1.40 12.06 2.00
CA THR A 151 -1.10 12.80 0.77
C THR A 151 -0.75 11.86 -0.37
N VAL A 152 0.02 10.81 -0.09
CA VAL A 152 0.33 9.75 -1.03
C VAL A 152 -0.95 9.01 -1.44
N GLU A 153 -1.80 8.63 -0.49
CA GLU A 153 -3.06 7.92 -0.79
C GLU A 153 -3.93 8.62 -1.85
N ARG A 154 -4.02 9.96 -1.78
CA ARG A 154 -4.84 10.76 -2.71
C ARG A 154 -4.33 10.78 -4.15
N ILE A 155 -3.07 10.44 -4.35
CA ILE A 155 -2.40 10.47 -5.66
C ILE A 155 -1.88 9.10 -6.08
N ALA A 156 -1.94 8.13 -5.16
CA ALA A 156 -1.53 6.78 -5.38
C ALA A 156 -2.43 6.17 -6.45
N PRO A 157 -1.86 5.31 -7.27
CA PRO A 157 -2.61 4.57 -8.26
C PRO A 157 -3.55 3.57 -7.58
N THR A 158 -4.64 3.25 -8.28
CA THR A 158 -5.66 2.31 -7.80
C THR A 158 -5.54 0.95 -8.46
N HIS A 159 -4.45 0.64 -9.15
CA HIS A 159 -4.16 -0.65 -9.77
C HIS A 159 -2.75 -1.08 -9.38
N PRO A 160 -2.47 -2.40 -9.29
CA PRO A 160 -1.13 -2.90 -9.07
C PRO A 160 -0.18 -2.30 -10.09
N HIS A 161 0.93 -1.75 -9.63
CA HIS A 161 1.99 -1.35 -10.52
C HIS A 161 2.90 -2.55 -10.74
N PRO A 162 3.26 -2.89 -11.99
CA PRO A 162 4.36 -3.81 -12.20
C PRO A 162 5.59 -3.18 -11.57
N THR A 163 6.03 -3.74 -10.44
CA THR A 163 7.19 -3.24 -9.69
C THR A 163 8.40 -3.28 -10.61
N ALA A 164 8.83 -2.11 -11.06
CA ALA A 164 10.19 -1.94 -11.56
C ALA A 164 11.08 -1.95 -10.31
N ALA A 165 11.54 -3.13 -9.94
CA ALA A 165 12.54 -3.40 -8.91
C ALA A 165 13.45 -2.18 -8.62
N GLY A 166 13.35 -1.62 -7.41
CA GLY A 166 14.40 -0.81 -6.79
C GLY A 166 14.75 0.54 -7.42
N SER A 167 13.88 1.17 -8.23
CA SER A 167 14.14 2.52 -8.75
C SER A 167 12.96 3.48 -8.58
N PRO A 168 13.05 4.46 -7.64
CA PRO A 168 12.05 5.50 -7.45
C PRO A 168 11.77 6.36 -8.69
N ALA A 169 12.59 6.24 -9.75
CA ALA A 169 12.49 7.05 -10.96
C ALA A 169 11.56 6.45 -12.03
N ALA A 170 11.29 5.13 -12.01
CA ALA A 170 10.39 4.51 -12.99
C ALA A 170 8.92 4.88 -12.72
N GLN A 171 8.56 5.07 -11.45
CA GLN A 171 7.22 5.45 -10.98
C GLN A 171 6.70 6.78 -11.54
N TRP A 172 7.59 7.70 -11.94
CA TRP A 172 7.23 9.05 -12.39
C TRP A 172 6.76 9.14 -13.85
N THR A 173 6.79 8.04 -14.60
CA THR A 173 6.47 8.07 -16.05
C THR A 173 5.02 7.74 -16.38
N VAL A 174 4.27 7.13 -15.45
CA VAL A 174 2.89 6.66 -15.66
C VAL A 174 1.85 7.26 -14.71
N GLY A 175 2.27 8.09 -13.74
CA GLY A 175 1.37 8.76 -12.78
C GLY A 175 1.03 10.22 -13.12
N PRO A 176 0.00 10.82 -12.49
CA PRO A 176 -0.49 12.19 -12.76
C PRO A 176 0.53 13.32 -12.50
N PHE A 177 1.70 13.01 -11.92
CA PHE A 177 2.83 13.93 -11.73
C PHE A 177 3.83 13.97 -12.89
N ALA A 178 3.73 13.08 -13.89
CA ALA A 178 4.57 13.13 -15.09
C ALA A 178 4.53 14.51 -15.77
N SER A 179 3.39 15.19 -15.67
CA SER A 179 3.16 16.53 -16.25
C SER A 179 3.77 17.69 -15.45
N LEU A 180 4.19 17.49 -14.19
CA LEU A 180 4.76 18.55 -13.34
C LEU A 180 6.29 18.65 -13.45
N VAL A 181 6.96 17.55 -13.82
CA VAL A 181 8.42 17.54 -14.05
C VAL A 181 8.81 18.31 -15.31
N ASP A 182 7.96 18.28 -16.35
CA ASP A 182 8.26 18.93 -17.62
C ASP A 182 8.33 20.47 -17.52
N ARG A 183 7.55 21.06 -16.60
CA ARG A 183 7.43 22.51 -16.49
C ARG A 183 8.62 23.21 -15.82
N THR A 184 9.48 22.48 -15.13
CA THR A 184 10.68 23.05 -14.49
C THR A 184 11.94 22.93 -15.35
N LYS A 185 11.98 21.99 -16.31
CA LYS A 185 13.08 21.86 -17.28
C LYS A 185 13.04 22.90 -18.41
N ASP A 186 11.84 23.27 -18.87
CA ASP A 186 11.70 24.23 -19.98
C ASP A 186 12.00 25.69 -19.60
N ALA A 187 11.93 26.03 -18.31
CA ALA A 187 12.31 27.37 -17.84
C ALA A 187 13.83 27.59 -17.83
N LEU A 188 14.63 26.52 -17.69
CA LEU A 188 16.10 26.61 -17.61
C LEU A 188 16.80 26.48 -18.97
N LYS A 189 16.11 25.95 -20.00
CA LYS A 189 16.65 25.80 -21.36
C LYS A 189 16.47 27.05 -22.24
N ARG A 190 15.75 28.07 -21.77
CA ARG A 190 15.52 29.34 -22.50
C ARG A 190 16.46 30.49 -22.12
N SER A 191 17.43 30.28 -21.23
CA SER A 191 18.41 31.30 -20.83
C SER A 191 19.85 30.84 -21.09
N SER A 192 20.16 30.52 -22.35
CA SER A 192 21.52 30.57 -22.89
C SER A 192 21.44 30.97 -24.37
N PRO A 193 21.51 32.27 -24.70
CA PRO A 193 21.81 32.69 -26.06
C PRO A 193 23.29 32.42 -26.35
N GLY A 194 23.56 31.85 -27.52
CA GLY A 194 24.92 31.67 -28.03
C GLY A 194 25.67 32.99 -28.19
N GLY A 195 27.00 32.88 -28.07
CA GLY A 195 27.98 33.94 -28.25
C GLY A 195 29.34 33.41 -27.81
#